data_AF-B7ZUD4-F1
#
_entry.id   AF-B7ZUD4-F1
#
_cell.length_a   1.000
_cell.length_b   1.000
_cell.length_c   1.000
_cell.angle_alpha   90.00
_cell.angle_beta   90.00
_cell.angle_gamma   90.00
#
_symmetry.space_group_name_H-M   'P 1'
#
loop_
_entity.id
_entity.type
_entity.pdbx_description
1 polymer ?
#
loop_
_entity_poly.entity_id
_entity_poly.type
_entity_poly.pdbx_seq_one_letter_code
_entity_poly.pdbx_strand_id
1 'polypeptide(L)'
;MAEQRYCVEYAKRGTAGCKKCKEKIGKGLVRIGKIVPNPFSESAGDMKEWYHIKCMFEKLERARATTKKIDDLTELEGWQELQDCDKNLISQHVTGKPLLAYCLSGLQLIL
;
A
#
# COMPACT_ATOMS: atom_id res chain seq x y z
N MET A 1 18.13 -1.65 -14.23
CA MET A 1 17.36 -2.21 -13.10
C MET A 1 15.94 -1.68 -13.20
N ALA A 2 14.90 -2.52 -13.09
CA ALA A 2 13.52 -2.03 -13.13
C ALA A 2 13.22 -1.30 -11.82
N GLU A 3 13.19 0.03 -11.84
CA GLU A 3 12.72 0.84 -10.72
C GLU A 3 11.24 0.54 -10.49
N GLN A 4 10.93 -0.06 -9.35
CA GLN A 4 9.55 -0.31 -8.95
C GLN A 4 9.08 0.89 -8.15
N ARG A 5 8.24 1.70 -8.78
CA ARG A 5 7.61 2.88 -8.18
C ARG A 5 6.23 2.51 -7.64
N TYR A 6 5.90 3.05 -6.48
CA TYR A 6 4.63 2.82 -5.81
C TYR A 6 3.99 4.16 -5.48
N CYS A 7 2.68 4.24 -5.64
CA CYS A 7 1.87 5.41 -5.38
C CYS A 7 0.72 5.01 -4.45
N VAL A 8 0.24 5.93 -3.63
CA VAL A 8 -0.89 5.73 -2.74
C VAL A 8 -1.91 6.85 -2.97
N GLU A 9 -3.18 6.48 -3.10
CA GLU A 9 -4.26 7.45 -3.33
C GLU A 9 -5.56 6.96 -2.67
N TYR A 10 -6.40 7.89 -2.23
CA TYR A 10 -7.81 7.60 -1.96
C TYR A 10 -8.58 7.41 -3.27
N ALA A 11 -9.39 6.36 -3.33
CA ALA A 11 -10.23 6.10 -4.49
C ALA A 11 -11.30 7.20 -4.67
N LYS A 12 -11.05 8.16 -5.55
CA LYS A 12 -11.98 9.28 -5.83
C LYS A 12 -13.29 8.85 -6.50
N ARG A 13 -13.23 7.82 -7.36
CA ARG A 13 -14.36 7.38 -8.20
C ARG A 13 -14.83 5.95 -7.92
N GLY A 14 -14.06 5.15 -7.19
CA GLY A 14 -14.41 3.77 -6.84
C GLY A 14 -14.50 2.78 -8.02
N THR A 15 -13.93 3.11 -9.18
CA THR A 15 -14.03 2.30 -10.41
C THR A 15 -12.83 1.39 -10.65
N ALA A 16 -11.78 1.47 -9.84
CA ALA A 16 -10.61 0.62 -10.01
C ALA A 16 -10.84 -0.76 -9.41
N GLY A 17 -10.52 -1.81 -10.16
CA GLY A 17 -10.47 -3.18 -9.65
C GLY A 17 -9.08 -3.51 -9.10
N CYS A 18 -9.02 -4.17 -7.95
CA CYS A 18 -7.77 -4.73 -7.44
C CYS A 18 -7.33 -5.88 -8.35
N LYS A 19 -6.11 -5.79 -8.90
CA LYS A 19 -5.61 -6.81 -9.84
C LYS A 19 -5.37 -8.19 -9.21
N LYS A 20 -5.36 -8.28 -7.87
CA LYS A 20 -5.14 -9.52 -7.13
C LYS A 20 -6.44 -10.24 -6.78
N CYS A 21 -7.32 -9.62 -5.99
CA CYS A 21 -8.60 -10.23 -5.61
C CYS A 21 -9.71 -10.05 -6.67
N LYS A 22 -9.48 -9.23 -7.71
CA LYS A 22 -10.44 -8.88 -8.76
C LYS A 22 -11.70 -8.15 -8.24
N GLU A 23 -11.72 -7.77 -6.96
CA GLU A 23 -12.79 -6.97 -6.38
C GLU A 23 -12.63 -5.49 -6.71
N LYS A 24 -13.74 -4.76 -6.69
CA LYS A 24 -13.75 -3.31 -6.92
C LYS A 24 -13.35 -2.56 -5.64
N ILE A 25 -12.50 -1.56 -5.79
CA ILE A 25 -12.08 -0.68 -4.71
C ILE A 25 -13.15 0.41 -4.55
N GLY A 26 -13.85 0.41 -3.42
CA GLY A 26 -14.89 1.40 -3.10
C GLY A 26 -14.37 2.84 -3.07
N LYS A 27 -15.26 3.81 -3.30
CA LYS A 27 -14.94 5.25 -3.18
C LYS A 27 -14.55 5.58 -1.73
N GLY A 28 -13.48 6.35 -1.55
CA GLY A 28 -12.99 6.76 -0.23
C GLY A 28 -12.06 5.74 0.44
N LEU A 29 -11.83 4.57 -0.16
CA LEU A 29 -10.85 3.61 0.35
C LEU A 29 -9.44 3.95 -0.15
N VAL A 30 -8.44 3.71 0.71
CA VAL A 30 -7.03 3.82 0.34
C VAL A 30 -6.62 2.63 -0.53
N ARG A 31 -5.91 2.93 -1.61
CA ARG A 31 -5.36 1.94 -2.54
C ARG A 31 -3.92 2.28 -2.90
N ILE A 32 -3.15 1.23 -3.18
CA ILE A 32 -1.76 1.34 -3.59
C ILE A 32 -1.66 1.03 -5.09
N GLY A 33 -1.13 1.97 -5.85
CA GLY A 33 -0.80 1.84 -7.26
C GLY A 33 0.65 1.40 -7.43
N LYS A 34 0.89 0.30 -8.16
CA LYS A 34 2.23 -0.04 -8.64
C LYS A 34 2.41 0.57 -10.03
N ILE A 35 3.45 1.38 -10.19
CA ILE A 35 3.84 1.96 -11.47
C ILE A 35 4.84 0.99 -12.09
N VAL A 36 4.48 0.43 -13.23
CA VAL A 36 5.33 -0.49 -13.99
C VAL A 36 5.68 0.16 -15.34
N PRO A 37 6.98 0.24 -15.68
CA PRO A 37 7.39 0.73 -16.99
C PRO A 37 6.93 -0.27 -18.05
N ASN A 38 6.41 0.24 -19.17
CA ASN A 38 5.98 -0.61 -20.27
C ASN A 38 7.20 -1.18 -20.99
N PRO A 39 7.41 -2.52 -21.01
CA PRO A 39 8.62 -3.11 -21.57
C PRO A 39 8.70 -3.05 -23.11
N PHE A 40 7.64 -2.60 -23.79
CA PHE A 40 7.55 -2.59 -25.24
C PHE A 40 7.88 -1.23 -25.89
N SER A 41 7.88 -0.13 -25.14
CA SER A 41 8.24 1.19 -25.68
C SER A 41 8.48 2.18 -24.56
N GLU A 42 9.63 2.86 -24.56
CA GLU A 42 9.94 3.97 -23.63
C GLU A 42 8.96 5.16 -23.78
N SER A 43 8.26 5.28 -24.91
CA SER A 43 7.26 6.33 -25.15
C SER A 43 5.81 5.91 -24.86
N ALA A 44 5.53 4.64 -24.53
CA ALA A 44 4.16 4.18 -24.28
C ALA A 44 3.61 4.55 -22.89
N GLY A 45 4.42 5.24 -22.07
CA GLY A 45 4.03 5.71 -20.74
C GLY A 45 4.00 4.61 -19.68
N ASP A 46 3.92 5.05 -18.43
CA ASP A 46 3.89 4.16 -17.28
C ASP A 46 2.50 3.58 -17.04
N MET A 47 2.42 2.26 -16.81
CA MET A 47 1.17 1.62 -16.47
C MET A 47 1.00 1.57 -14.94
N LYS A 48 -0.16 2.00 -14.45
CA LYS A 48 -0.51 1.93 -13.01
C LYS A 48 -1.45 0.76 -12.72
N GLU A 49 -1.00 -0.13 -11.85
CA GLU A 49 -1.77 -1.28 -11.36
C GLU A 49 -2.28 -1.00 -9.94
N TRP A 50 -3.59 -0.99 -9.74
CA TRP A 50 -4.17 -0.72 -8.42
C TRP A 50 -4.38 -1.98 -7.59
N TYR A 51 -4.09 -1.87 -6.29
CA TYR A 51 -4.24 -2.92 -5.31
C TYR A 51 -4.84 -2.38 -3.99
N HIS A 52 -5.57 -3.24 -3.29
CA HIS A 52 -5.85 -3.00 -1.87
C HIS A 52 -4.56 -3.07 -1.06
N ILE A 53 -4.50 -2.35 0.06
CA ILE A 53 -3.36 -2.35 0.99
C ILE A 53 -2.97 -3.80 1.34
N LYS A 54 -3.91 -4.58 1.90
CA LYS A 54 -3.68 -5.99 2.26
C LYS A 54 -3.21 -6.84 1.08
N CYS A 55 -3.86 -6.71 -0.08
CA CYS A 55 -3.51 -7.49 -1.27
C CYS A 55 -2.09 -7.20 -1.77
N MET A 56 -1.65 -5.94 -1.67
CA MET A 56 -0.32 -5.50 -2.05
C MET A 56 0.74 -6.12 -1.15
N PHE A 57 0.58 -5.98 0.17
CA PHE A 57 1.51 -6.55 1.14
C PHE A 57 1.60 -8.08 1.04
N GLU A 58 0.47 -8.78 0.89
CA GLU A 58 0.48 -10.23 0.68
C GLU A 58 1.14 -10.62 -0.66
N LYS A 59 1.12 -9.75 -1.68
CA LYS A 59 1.87 -9.97 -2.94
C LYS A 59 3.37 -9.79 -2.74
N LEU A 60 3.78 -8.81 -1.92
CA LEU A 60 5.17 -8.55 -1.57
C LEU A 60 5.75 -9.62 -0.64
N GLU A 61 4.94 -10.15 0.27
CA GLU A 61 5.32 -11.25 1.18
C GLU A 61 5.58 -12.54 0.40
N ARG A 62 4.72 -12.84 -0.59
CA ARG A 62 4.91 -14.00 -1.47
C ARG A 62 6.02 -13.79 -2.51
N ALA A 63 6.43 -12.56 -2.78
CA ALA A 63 7.50 -12.27 -3.73
C ALA A 63 8.87 -12.65 -3.14
N ARG A 64 9.81 -13.04 -4.02
CA ARG A 64 11.20 -13.33 -3.61
C ARG A 64 11.79 -12.13 -2.85
N ALA A 65 12.66 -12.43 -1.88
CA ALA A 65 13.42 -11.44 -1.10
C ALA A 65 14.26 -10.45 -1.95
N THR A 66 14.49 -10.76 -3.22
CA THR A 66 15.17 -9.89 -4.19
C THR A 66 14.26 -8.79 -4.77
N THR A 67 12.96 -8.84 -4.53
CA THR A 67 12.01 -7.81 -5.00
C THR A 67 11.97 -6.67 -4.00
N LYS A 68 12.15 -5.43 -4.48
CA LYS A 68 12.01 -4.22 -3.65
C LYS A 68 10.65 -4.22 -2.92
N LYS A 69 10.69 -4.40 -1.61
CA LYS A 69 9.55 -4.29 -0.71
C LYS A 69 9.33 -2.82 -0.37
N ILE A 70 8.09 -2.48 -0.01
CA ILE A 70 7.79 -1.16 0.55
C ILE A 70 8.24 -1.22 2.01
N ASP A 71 9.37 -0.59 2.32
CA ASP A 71 9.95 -0.56 3.68
C ASP A 71 9.64 0.75 4.41
N ASP A 72 9.30 1.80 3.65
CA ASP A 72 8.96 3.10 4.23
C ASP A 72 7.82 3.80 3.47
N LEU A 73 7.08 4.65 4.19
CA LEU A 73 5.99 5.46 3.65
C LEU A 73 6.48 6.50 2.64
N THR A 74 7.70 7.01 2.82
CA THR A 74 8.30 8.04 1.95
C THR A 74 8.56 7.54 0.53
N GLU A 75 8.61 6.21 0.33
CA GLU A 75 8.72 5.61 -1.00
C GLU A 75 7.39 5.61 -1.78
N LEU A 76 6.27 5.89 -1.11
CA LEU A 76 4.94 5.90 -1.71
C LEU A 76 4.58 7.31 -2.20
N GLU A 77 4.54 7.53 -3.51
CA GLU A 77 4.08 8.80 -4.07
C GLU A 77 2.64 9.11 -3.63
N GLY A 78 2.38 10.30 -3.06
CA GLY A 78 1.06 10.68 -2.55
C GLY A 78 0.81 10.38 -1.06
N TRP A 79 1.82 9.86 -0.33
CA TRP A 79 1.70 9.59 1.11
C TRP A 79 1.34 10.82 1.96
N GLN A 80 1.64 12.03 1.47
CA GLN A 80 1.36 13.28 2.17
C GLN A 80 -0.14 13.59 2.24
N GLU A 81 -0.93 13.18 1.23
CA GLU A 81 -2.38 13.41 1.18
C GLU A 81 -3.17 12.42 2.04
N LEU A 82 -2.52 11.38 2.59
CA LEU A 82 -3.18 10.43 3.49
C LEU A 82 -3.43 11.04 4.86
N GLN A 83 -4.50 10.59 5.52
CA GLN A 83 -4.72 10.86 6.94
C GLN A 83 -3.76 10.05 7.80
N ASP A 84 -3.43 10.58 8.99
CA ASP A 84 -2.51 9.93 9.93
C ASP A 84 -2.97 8.53 10.35
N CYS A 85 -4.29 8.30 10.47
CA CYS A 85 -4.86 6.99 10.72
C CYS A 85 -4.50 5.97 9.62
N ASP A 86 -4.58 6.36 8.35
CA ASP A 86 -4.26 5.48 7.22
C ASP A 86 -2.74 5.30 7.05
N LYS A 87 -1.94 6.35 7.32
CA LYS A 87 -0.48 6.22 7.34
C LYS A 87 -0.04 5.19 8.39
N ASN A 88 -0.65 5.24 9.57
CA ASN A 88 -0.38 4.28 10.63
C ASN A 88 -0.77 2.85 10.21
N LEU A 89 -1.90 2.67 9.52
CA LEU A 89 -2.30 1.37 8.98
C LEU A 89 -1.27 0.79 8.01
N ILE A 90 -0.73 1.62 7.11
CA ILE A 90 0.30 1.19 6.15
C ILE A 90 1.62 0.89 6.89
N SER A 91 2.04 1.74 7.84
CA SER A 91 3.22 1.51 8.68
C SER A 91 3.13 0.20 9.48
N GLN A 92 1.93 -0.12 9.98
CA GLN A 92 1.66 -1.39 10.65
C GLN A 92 1.86 -2.59 9.73
N HIS A 93 1.43 -2.48 8.46
CA HIS A 93 1.63 -3.54 7.47
C HIS A 93 3.08 -3.69 7.01
N VAL A 94 3.87 -2.62 7.06
CA VAL A 94 5.30 -2.63 6.71
C VAL A 94 6.13 -3.30 7.80
N THR A 95 5.92 -2.93 9.06
CA THR A 95 6.74 -3.41 10.18
C THR A 95 6.46 -4.86 10.58
N GLY A 96 5.36 -5.46 10.09
CA GLY A 96 4.97 -6.84 10.37
C GLY A 96 4.77 -7.14 11.86
N LYS A 97 4.78 -6.11 12.72
CA LYS A 97 4.63 -6.27 14.17
C LYS A 97 3.14 -6.35 14.48
N PRO A 98 2.65 -7.46 15.05
CA PRO A 98 1.37 -7.40 15.73
C PRO A 98 1.49 -6.36 16.84
N LEU A 99 0.54 -5.43 16.93
CA LEU A 99 0.45 -4.53 18.06
C LEU A 99 0.22 -5.35 19.32
N LEU A 100 1.30 -5.65 20.04
CA LEU A 100 1.25 -5.56 21.49
C LEU A 100 1.14 -4.06 21.81
N ALA A 101 -0.12 -3.66 22.01
CA ALA A 101 -0.56 -2.58 22.87
C ALA A 101 0.10 -1.21 22.68
N TYR A 102 -0.48 -0.35 21.82
CA TYR A 102 -0.49 1.10 22.09
C TYR A 102 -1.81 1.72 21.62
N CYS A 103 -2.89 1.39 22.33
CA CYS A 103 -3.97 2.34 22.57
C CYS A 103 -4.00 2.57 24.09
N LEU A 104 -3.10 3.43 24.58
CA LEU A 104 -3.19 3.95 25.93
C LEU A 104 -4.39 4.90 26.00
N SER A 105 -5.55 4.34 26.31
CA SER A 105 -6.61 5.06 27.03
C SER A 105 -6.98 4.23 28.25
N GLY A 106 -6.16 4.43 29.30
CA GLY A 106 -6.47 4.21 30.70
C GLY A 106 -7.15 2.90 31.10
N LEU A 107 -6.39 1.98 31.67
CA LEU A 107 -6.81 1.29 32.89
C LEU A 107 -5.58 0.79 33.64
N GLN A 108 -5.24 1.50 34.71
CA GLN A 108 -4.53 0.93 35.85
C GLN A 108 -5.43 -0.17 36.44
N LEU A 109 -4.92 -1.38 36.69
CA LEU A 109 -5.09 -2.15 37.94
C LEU A 109 -4.76 -3.65 37.76
N ILE A 110 -3.95 -4.15 38.71
CA ILE A 110 -3.95 -5.46 39.43
C ILE A 110 -4.55 -6.70 38.74
N LEU A 111 -3.90 -7.86 38.67
CA LEU A 111 -3.35 -8.71 39.75
C LEU A 111 -2.17 -9.55 39.22
#